data_AF-A0A6L8E326-F1
#
_entry.id   AF-A0A6L8E326-F1
#
_cell.length_a   1.000
_cell.length_b   1.000
_cell.length_c   1.000
_cell.angle_alpha   90.00
_cell.angle_beta   90.00
_cell.angle_gamma   90.00
#
_symmetry.space_group_name_H-M   'P 1'
#
loop_
_entity.id
_entity.type
_entity.pdbx_description
1 polymer ?
#
loop_
_entity_poly.entity_id
_entity_poly.type
_entity_poly.pdbx_seq_one_letter_code
_entity_poly.pdbx_strand_id
1 'polypeptide(L)'
;ALSIAGDSLTLEPGGHWLAALDPAELAGDPETLEWVGQVWEPDHGDRRQELVFIGIEMPKEAIEAALDGCLLTDAEMASEASGWALLDDPLPEWIEEEEDEP
;
A
#
# COMPACT_ATOMS: atom_id res chain seq x y z
N ALA A 1 -30.16 -8.37 -22.47
CA ALA A 1 -29.24 -7.73 -21.51
C ALA A 1 -27.96 -7.40 -22.26
N LEU A 2 -27.52 -6.15 -22.23
CA LEU A 2 -26.24 -5.72 -22.79
C LEU A 2 -25.23 -5.79 -21.65
N SER A 3 -24.26 -6.70 -21.75
CA SER A 3 -23.11 -6.75 -20.83
C SER A 3 -21.94 -6.12 -21.54
N ILE A 4 -21.41 -5.03 -20.98
CA ILE A 4 -20.13 -4.45 -21.41
C ILE A 4 -19.10 -4.84 -20.35
N ALA A 5 -17.99 -5.40 -20.81
CA ALA A 5 -16.78 -5.58 -20.02
C ALA A 5 -15.88 -4.35 -20.25
N GLY A 6 -15.37 -3.76 -19.17
CA GLY A 6 -14.44 -2.64 -19.17
C GLY A 6 -13.49 -2.75 -17.97
N ASP A 7 -12.65 -1.74 -17.78
CA ASP A 7 -11.70 -1.71 -16.68
C ASP A 7 -12.46 -1.53 -15.35
N SER A 8 -12.19 -2.41 -14.39
CA SER A 8 -12.74 -2.35 -13.03
C SER A 8 -11.61 -2.01 -12.07
N LEU A 9 -11.78 -0.96 -11.28
CA LEU A 9 -10.87 -0.57 -10.21
C LEU A 9 -11.64 -0.61 -8.90
N THR A 10 -11.13 -1.36 -7.92
CA THR A 10 -11.61 -1.37 -6.55
C THR A 10 -10.48 -0.85 -5.66
N LEU A 11 -10.80 0.13 -4.80
CA LEU A 11 -9.89 0.70 -3.82
C LEU A 11 -10.53 0.50 -2.44
N GLU A 12 -9.85 -0.20 -1.56
CA GLU A 12 -10.31 -0.51 -0.20
C GLU A 12 -9.13 -0.34 0.76
N PRO A 13 -9.35 0.18 1.98
CA PRO A 13 -8.32 0.16 3.02
C PRO A 13 -7.87 -1.28 3.29
N GLY A 14 -6.56 -1.52 3.25
CA GLY A 14 -5.97 -2.83 3.57
C GLY A 14 -5.76 -3.10 5.06
N GLY A 15 -6.19 -2.18 5.93
CA GLY A 15 -5.86 -2.14 7.35
C GLY A 15 -4.62 -1.28 7.65
N HIS A 16 -4.29 -1.15 8.93
CA HIS A 16 -3.10 -0.43 9.37
C HIS A 16 -1.84 -1.30 9.26
N TRP A 17 -0.72 -0.67 8.90
CA TRP A 17 0.60 -1.26 9.05
C TRP A 17 0.89 -1.54 10.52
N LEU A 18 1.48 -2.69 10.83
CA LEU A 18 1.88 -3.04 12.20
C LEU A 18 2.90 -2.05 12.75
N ALA A 19 3.75 -1.50 11.87
CA ALA A 19 4.69 -0.45 12.20
C ALA A 19 4.05 0.94 12.45
N ALA A 20 2.72 1.04 12.38
CA ALA A 20 1.96 2.24 12.77
C ALA A 20 1.16 2.04 14.08
N LEU A 21 1.10 0.81 14.62
CA LEU A 21 0.37 0.49 15.85
C LEU A 21 1.18 0.81 17.11
N ASP A 22 0.50 1.04 18.24
CA ASP A 22 1.17 1.12 19.54
C ASP A 22 1.73 -0.27 19.92
N PRO A 23 2.92 -0.36 20.55
CA PRO A 23 3.46 -1.63 21.03
C PRO A 23 2.50 -2.46 21.91
N ALA A 24 1.56 -1.83 22.62
CA ALA A 24 0.53 -2.51 23.39
C ALA A 24 -0.47 -3.28 22.52
N GLU A 25 -0.77 -2.79 21.32
CA GLU A 25 -1.70 -3.41 20.36
C GLU A 25 -1.04 -4.56 19.60
N LEU A 26 0.29 -4.50 19.43
CA LEU A 26 1.08 -5.54 18.77
C LEU A 26 1.13 -6.87 19.54
N ALA A 27 0.74 -6.87 20.82
CA ALA A 27 0.86 -8.03 21.72
C ALA A 27 -0.16 -9.17 21.47
N GLY A 28 -1.03 -9.04 20.46
CA GLY A 28 -2.22 -9.86 20.29
C GLY A 28 -1.99 -11.28 19.74
N ASP A 29 -0.96 -11.50 18.91
CA ASP A 29 -0.79 -12.78 18.21
C ASP A 29 0.69 -13.14 17.93
N PRO A 30 1.20 -14.25 18.51
CA PRO A 30 2.56 -14.73 18.26
C PRO A 30 2.87 -15.05 16.79
N GLU A 31 1.89 -15.52 16.01
CA GLU A 31 2.10 -15.85 14.59
C GLU A 31 2.32 -14.59 13.76
N THR A 32 1.49 -13.56 13.99
CA THR A 32 1.67 -12.22 13.41
C THR A 32 3.02 -11.62 13.77
N LEU A 33 3.46 -11.75 15.02
CA LEU A 33 4.78 -11.27 15.47
C LEU A 33 5.94 -12.02 14.79
N GLU A 34 5.81 -13.34 14.61
CA GLU A 34 6.82 -14.12 13.91
C GLU A 34 6.90 -13.72 12.43
N TRP A 35 5.75 -13.61 11.76
CA TRP A 35 5.66 -13.19 10.37
C TRP A 35 6.20 -11.77 10.16
N VAL A 36 5.80 -10.82 11.00
CA VAL A 36 6.26 -9.43 10.86
C VAL A 36 7.78 -9.36 11.01
N GLY A 37 8.36 -10.12 11.93
CA GLY A 37 9.81 -10.23 12.10
C GLY A 37 10.55 -10.76 10.87
N GLN A 38 9.89 -11.53 10.00
CA GLN A 38 10.48 -12.01 8.74
C GLN A 38 10.48 -10.96 7.62
N VAL A 39 9.59 -9.98 7.69
CA VAL A 39 9.35 -9.00 6.62
C VAL A 39 9.73 -7.57 7.03
N TRP A 40 10.12 -7.37 8.29
CA TRP A 40 10.42 -6.07 8.86
C TRP A 40 11.71 -5.48 8.28
N GLU A 41 11.61 -4.27 7.72
CA GLU A 41 12.75 -3.45 7.31
C GLU A 41 13.03 -2.34 8.33
N PRO A 42 14.29 -2.00 8.63
CA PRO A 42 14.64 -1.03 9.68
C PRO A 42 13.98 0.35 9.52
N ASP A 43 13.92 0.84 8.28
CA ASP A 43 13.47 2.20 8.00
C ASP A 43 11.96 2.30 7.76
N HIS A 44 11.29 1.18 7.44
CA HIS A 44 9.91 1.18 6.95
C HIS A 44 8.98 0.21 7.67
N GLY A 45 9.52 -0.68 8.51
CA GLY A 45 8.77 -1.72 9.21
C GLY A 45 8.20 -2.75 8.24
N ASP A 46 6.90 -3.02 8.35
CA ASP A 46 6.18 -3.95 7.46
C ASP A 46 5.59 -3.30 6.20
N ARG A 47 5.78 -1.97 6.03
CA ARG A 47 5.27 -1.21 4.88
C ARG A 47 5.89 -1.71 3.58
N ARG A 48 5.05 -2.21 2.67
CA ARG A 48 5.48 -2.64 1.34
C ARG A 48 4.38 -2.55 0.30
N GLN A 49 4.78 -2.61 -0.97
CA GLN A 49 3.86 -2.68 -2.10
C GLN A 49 3.97 -4.06 -2.75
N GLU A 50 2.84 -4.69 -3.01
CA GLU A 50 2.76 -5.94 -3.77
C GLU A 50 1.84 -5.74 -4.98
N LEU A 51 2.41 -5.89 -6.18
CA LEU A 51 1.70 -5.70 -7.44
C LEU A 51 1.76 -6.98 -8.25
N VAL A 52 0.60 -7.46 -8.71
CA VAL A 52 0.50 -8.66 -9.55
C VAL A 52 -0.22 -8.31 -10.85
N PHE A 53 0.47 -8.53 -11.97
CA PHE A 53 -0.07 -8.34 -13.31
C PHE A 53 -0.33 -9.72 -13.94
N ILE A 54 -1.55 -9.95 -14.45
CA ILE A 54 -1.95 -11.23 -15.05
C ILE A 54 -2.49 -10.95 -16.45
N GLY A 55 -1.88 -11.55 -17.46
CA GLY A 55 -2.27 -11.35 -18.85
C GLY A 55 -1.46 -12.19 -19.83
N ILE A 56 -1.85 -12.14 -21.10
CA ILE A 56 -1.16 -12.79 -22.22
C ILE A 56 -0.44 -11.70 -23.03
N GLU A 57 0.79 -11.96 -23.46
CA GLU A 57 1.60 -11.01 -24.25
C GLU A 57 1.73 -9.62 -23.58
N MET A 58 1.89 -9.60 -22.25
CA MET A 58 2.01 -8.34 -21.52
C MET A 58 3.29 -7.58 -21.88
N PRO A 59 3.22 -6.24 -22.06
CA PRO A 59 4.37 -5.41 -22.40
C PRO A 59 5.19 -5.12 -21.14
N LYS A 60 5.92 -6.13 -20.65
CA LYS A 60 6.65 -6.09 -19.37
C LYS A 60 7.52 -4.84 -19.23
N GLU A 61 8.34 -4.51 -20.22
CA GLU A 61 9.28 -3.39 -20.16
C GLU A 61 8.56 -2.03 -20.05
N ALA A 62 7.38 -1.91 -20.66
CA ALA A 62 6.58 -0.70 -20.55
C ALA A 62 5.94 -0.56 -19.17
N ILE A 63 5.53 -1.68 -18.55
CA ILE A 63 4.99 -1.70 -17.19
C ILE A 63 6.09 -1.32 -16.20
N GLU A 64 7.28 -1.93 -16.29
CA GLU A 64 8.42 -1.62 -15.43
C GLU A 64 8.82 -0.14 -15.56
N ALA A 65 8.95 0.39 -16.79
CA ALA A 65 9.28 1.80 -16.99
C ALA A 65 8.21 2.77 -16.43
N ALA A 66 6.93 2.37 -16.46
CA ALA A 66 5.86 3.16 -15.86
C ALA A 66 5.96 3.14 -14.32
N LEU A 67 6.24 1.99 -13.71
CA LEU A 67 6.43 1.85 -12.26
C LEU A 67 7.68 2.60 -11.77
N ASP A 68 8.78 2.55 -12.52
CA ASP A 68 10.00 3.31 -12.23
C ASP A 68 9.71 4.82 -12.22
N GLY A 69 8.82 5.28 -13.11
CA GLY A 69 8.37 6.67 -13.16
C GLY A 69 7.51 7.10 -11.96
N CYS A 70 7.01 6.16 -11.17
CA CYS A 70 6.25 6.40 -9.95
C CYS A 70 7.11 6.40 -8.68
N LEU A 71 8.41 6.09 -8.78
CA LEU A 71 9.30 6.11 -7.64
C LEU A 71 9.56 7.55 -7.18
N LEU A 72 9.58 7.75 -5.87
CA LEU A 72 10.07 9.00 -5.28
C LEU A 72 11.55 9.19 -5.67
N THR A 73 11.90 10.42 -6.01
CA THR A 73 13.29 10.84 -6.13
C THR A 73 13.98 10.85 -4.75
N ASP A 74 15.31 10.81 -4.72
CA ASP A 74 16.07 10.88 -3.46
C ASP A 74 15.69 12.10 -2.59
N ALA A 75 15.39 13.23 -3.23
CA ALA A 75 14.97 14.46 -2.55
C ALA A 75 13.58 14.34 -1.93
N GLU A 76 12.63 13.71 -2.64
CA GLU A 76 11.28 13.46 -2.13
C GLU A 76 11.32 12.40 -1.02
N MET A 77 12.12 11.35 -1.18
CA MET A 77 12.33 10.34 -0.14
C MET A 77 12.87 10.96 1.15
N ALA A 78 13.82 11.90 1.05
CA ALA A 78 14.39 12.62 2.18
C ALA A 78 13.42 13.61 2.86
N SER A 79 12.27 13.92 2.25
CA SER A 79 11.24 14.79 2.84
C SER A 79 10.33 14.08 3.85
N GLU A 80 10.43 12.74 3.89
CA GLU A 80 9.65 11.86 4.77
C GLU A 80 8.13 12.12 4.69
N ALA A 81 7.37 11.57 5.64
CA ALA A 81 5.91 11.64 5.65
C ALA A 81 5.36 13.08 5.55
N SER A 82 6.05 14.05 6.14
CA SER A 82 5.61 15.45 6.13
C SER A 82 5.68 16.10 4.74
N GLY A 83 6.67 15.72 3.92
CA GLY A 83 6.76 16.19 2.55
C GLY A 83 5.84 15.42 1.62
N TRP A 84 5.68 14.11 1.85
CA TRP A 84 4.78 13.27 1.03
C TRP A 84 3.32 13.71 1.13
N ALA A 85 2.88 14.16 2.30
CA ALA A 85 1.53 14.70 2.51
C ALA A 85 1.22 15.98 1.70
N LEU A 86 2.23 16.59 1.07
CA LEU A 86 2.07 17.77 0.20
C LEU A 86 2.08 17.41 -1.29
N LEU A 87 2.32 16.15 -1.64
CA LEU A 87 2.21 15.67 -3.01
C LEU A 87 0.74 15.63 -3.42
N ASP A 88 0.48 15.86 -4.72
CA ASP A 88 -0.87 15.80 -5.27
C ASP A 88 -1.36 14.34 -5.22
N ASP A 89 -2.42 14.07 -4.45
CA ASP A 89 -3.05 12.76 -4.37
C ASP A 89 -4.31 12.75 -5.24
N PRO A 90 -4.31 12.04 -6.39
CA PRO A 90 -5.47 11.95 -7.26
C PRO A 90 -6.52 10.96 -6.75
N LEU A 91 -6.24 10.20 -5.68
CA LEU A 91 -7.17 9.25 -5.08
C LEU A 91 -8.19 9.99 -4.18
N PRO A 92 -9.39 9.42 -3.99
CA PRO A 92 -10.35 9.97 -3.04
C PRO A 92 -9.82 9.87 -1.61
N GLU A 93 -10.31 10.75 -0.73
CA GLU A 93 -10.04 10.63 0.71
C GLU A 93 -10.51 9.27 1.22
N TRP A 94 -9.66 8.61 2.01
CA TRP A 94 -9.99 7.35 2.68
C TRP A 94 -10.95 7.66 3.83
N ILE A 95 -12.17 7.12 3.73
CA ILE A 95 -13.16 7.21 4.80
C ILE A 95 -12.88 6.05 5.76
N GLU A 96 -12.49 6.37 7.00
CA GLU A 96 -12.50 5.37 8.07
C GLU A 96 -13.95 4.96 8.31
N GLU A 97 -14.30 3.73 7.95
CA GLU A 97 -15.57 3.16 8.39
C GLU A 97 -15.48 3.03 9.91
N GLU A 98 -16.27 3.80 10.66
CA GLU A 98 -16.48 3.55 12.09
C GLU A 98 -16.95 2.11 12.21
N GLU A 99 -16.13 1.23 12.80
CA GLU A 99 -16.60 -0.10 13.18
C GLU A 99 -17.82 0.11 14.10
N ASP A 100 -19.01 -0.21 13.59
CA ASP A 100 -20.21 -0.38 14.42
C ASP A 100 -19.89 -1.51 15.42
N GLU A 101 -19.34 -1.16 16.59
CA GLU A 101 -19.22 -2.08 17.72
C GLU A 101 -20.64 -2.56 18.11
N PRO A 102 -20.92 -3.88 18.10
CA PRO A 102 -22.20 -4.41 18.56
C PRO A 102 -22.38 -4.36 20.10
#